data_AF-A0ABD3K7A7-F1
#
_entry.id   AF-A0ABD3K7A7-F1
#
_cell.length_a   1.000
_cell.length_b   1.000
_cell.length_c   1.000
_cell.angle_alpha   90.00
_cell.angle_beta   90.00
_cell.angle_gamma   90.00
#
_symmetry.space_group_name_H-M   'P 1'
#
loop_
_entity.id
_entity.type
_entity.pdbx_description
1 polymer ?
#
loop_
_entity_poly.entity_id
_entity_poly.type
_entity_poly.pdbx_seq_one_letter_code
_entity_poly.pdbx_strand_id
1 'polypeptide(L)'
;MAGLKFAGLVLLVMATAMAIAEARTIVAGGSQNWRYGYNYTDWTLKNSPFFINDKLVFKYGPPHNVYLLPNLYSYLKCDFKGATLLAGPSNGAGNGFEVVLTQYRLYYFASSNDKDCSNGLMKFFAMPLPRWQ
;
A
#
# COMPACT_ATOMS: atom_id res chain seq x y z
N MET A 1 21.99 -44.83 38.53
CA MET A 1 22.49 -43.61 37.86
C MET A 1 22.67 -43.99 36.39
N ALA A 2 22.03 -43.43 35.36
CA ALA A 2 21.33 -42.17 35.20
C ALA A 2 20.13 -42.41 34.26
N GLY A 3 18.94 -42.05 34.71
CA GLY A 3 17.71 -42.05 33.92
C GLY A 3 17.10 -40.66 33.97
N LEU A 4 16.53 -40.22 32.85
CA LEU A 4 15.77 -38.98 32.70
C LEU A 4 16.55 -37.67 32.93
N LYS A 5 17.33 -37.24 31.92
CA LYS A 5 17.64 -35.80 31.72
C LYS A 5 17.33 -35.27 30.31
N PHE A 6 16.61 -36.03 29.47
CA PHE A 6 16.33 -35.63 28.09
C PHE A 6 14.86 -35.30 27.80
N ALA A 7 13.93 -35.56 28.72
CA ALA A 7 12.52 -35.21 28.53
C ALA A 7 12.25 -33.70 28.61
N GLY A 8 13.15 -32.92 29.22
CA GLY A 8 12.97 -31.48 29.41
C GLY A 8 13.42 -30.59 28.23
N LEU A 9 14.18 -31.12 27.26
CA LEU A 9 14.76 -30.31 26.18
C LEU A 9 14.13 -30.57 24.80
N VAL A 10 13.13 -31.46 24.70
CA VAL A 10 12.41 -31.72 23.44
C VAL A 10 11.12 -30.89 23.33
N LEU A 11 10.65 -30.29 24.43
CA LEU A 11 9.49 -29.38 24.45
C LEU A 11 9.85 -27.90 24.21
N LEU A 12 11.09 -27.62 23.79
CA LEU A 12 11.57 -26.28 23.42
C LEU A 12 11.70 -26.07 21.91
N VAL A 13 11.19 -27.03 21.11
CA VAL A 13 11.04 -26.90 19.66
C VAL A 13 9.56 -26.68 19.37
N MET A 14 9.23 -25.72 18.49
CA MET A 14 7.89 -25.30 18.03
C MET A 14 7.27 -24.07 18.71
N ALA A 15 8.05 -23.01 18.92
CA ALA A 15 7.49 -21.66 18.97
C ALA A 15 8.29 -20.67 18.11
N THR A 16 8.77 -21.11 16.95
CA THR A 16 8.97 -20.15 15.86
C THR A 16 7.58 -19.87 15.31
N ALA A 17 6.93 -18.83 15.84
CA ALA A 17 5.77 -18.27 15.18
C ALA A 17 6.21 -17.91 13.76
N MET A 18 5.87 -18.75 12.79
CA MET A 18 5.73 -18.28 11.43
C MET A 18 4.66 -17.20 11.55
N ALA A 19 5.08 -15.93 11.54
CA ALA A 19 4.16 -14.83 11.42
C ALA A 19 3.40 -15.12 10.12
N ILE A 20 2.17 -15.61 10.26
CA ILE A 20 1.24 -15.67 9.14
C ILE A 20 1.19 -14.22 8.72
N ALA A 21 1.78 -13.93 7.56
CA ALA A 21 1.89 -12.57 7.12
C ALA A 21 0.43 -12.17 6.79
N GLU A 22 -0.25 -11.50 7.72
CA GLU A 22 -1.64 -11.10 7.56
C GLU A 22 -1.75 -9.91 6.60
N ALA A 23 -2.88 -9.83 5.90
CA ALA A 23 -3.23 -8.68 5.06
C ALA A 23 -3.20 -7.40 5.88
N ARG A 24 -2.36 -6.44 5.50
CA ARG A 24 -2.23 -5.17 6.22
C ARG A 24 -3.20 -4.15 5.69
N THR A 25 -3.70 -3.27 6.56
CA THR A 25 -4.38 -2.04 6.16
C THR A 25 -3.44 -0.87 6.35
N ILE A 26 -3.10 -0.17 5.27
CA ILE A 26 -2.04 0.83 5.21
C ILE A 26 -2.64 2.14 4.72
N VAL A 27 -2.56 3.20 5.53
CA VAL A 27 -3.01 4.53 5.10
C VAL A 27 -1.96 5.17 4.19
N ALA A 28 -2.37 5.56 2.99
CA ALA A 28 -1.52 6.28 2.03
C ALA A 28 -1.05 7.60 2.65
N GLY A 29 0.27 7.77 2.80
CA GLY A 29 0.88 8.91 3.48
C GLY A 29 0.89 8.83 5.02
N GLY A 30 0.38 7.74 5.61
CA GLY A 30 0.34 7.57 7.06
C GLY A 30 -0.43 8.70 7.74
N SER A 31 0.17 9.33 8.77
CA SER A 31 -0.44 10.50 9.45
C SER A 31 -0.57 11.74 8.58
N GLN A 32 0.16 11.80 7.46
CA GLN A 32 0.08 12.92 6.51
C GLN A 32 -1.08 12.76 5.53
N ASN A 33 -1.71 11.59 5.48
CA ASN A 33 -2.80 11.25 4.58
C ASN A 33 -2.44 11.51 3.09
N TRP A 34 -3.45 11.44 2.21
CA TRP A 34 -3.29 11.69 0.78
C TRP A 34 -3.36 13.20 0.48
N ARG A 35 -2.20 13.87 0.45
CA ARG A 35 -2.08 15.33 0.24
C ARG A 35 -0.97 15.76 -0.71
N TYR A 36 -1.08 17.01 -1.18
CA TYR A 36 -0.09 17.71 -2.01
C TYR A 36 1.24 17.91 -1.29
N GLY A 37 2.34 17.74 -2.03
CA GLY A 37 3.71 18.05 -1.60
C GLY A 37 4.29 17.05 -0.59
N TYR A 38 3.70 15.87 -0.44
CA TYR A 38 4.22 14.82 0.42
C TYR A 38 5.12 13.85 -0.37
N ASN A 39 6.19 13.37 0.27
CA ASN A 39 7.14 12.46 -0.36
C ASN A 39 6.64 11.01 -0.31
N TYR A 40 5.82 10.63 -1.28
CA TYR A 40 5.33 9.25 -1.36
C TYR A 40 6.40 8.24 -1.78
N THR A 41 7.51 8.66 -2.36
CA THR A 41 8.64 7.76 -2.65
C THR A 41 9.22 7.21 -1.35
N ASP A 42 9.54 8.09 -0.40
CA ASP A 42 10.03 7.69 0.93
C ASP A 42 8.99 6.86 1.70
N TRP A 43 7.72 7.28 1.66
CA TRP A 43 6.63 6.54 2.29
C TRP A 43 6.47 5.12 1.70
N THR A 44 6.53 4.98 0.37
CA THR A 44 6.39 3.68 -0.31
C THR A 44 7.54 2.76 0.09
N LEU A 45 8.78 3.27 0.10
CA LEU A 45 9.96 2.49 0.52
C LEU A 45 9.83 1.99 1.96
N LYS A 46 9.38 2.85 2.88
CA LYS A 46 9.19 2.49 4.30
C LYS A 46 8.06 1.49 4.55
N ASN A 47 7.06 1.44 3.68
CA ASN A 47 5.93 0.51 3.80
C ASN A 47 6.10 -0.77 2.95
N SER A 48 7.12 -0.79 2.09
CA SER A 48 7.47 -1.94 1.27
C SER A 48 8.10 -3.07 2.12
N PRO A 49 7.99 -4.35 1.69
CA PRO A 49 7.19 -4.81 0.56
C PRO A 49 5.68 -4.69 0.84
N PHE A 50 4.89 -4.45 -0.21
CA PHE A 50 3.45 -4.68 -0.18
C PHE A 50 3.19 -6.14 -0.51
N PHE A 51 2.06 -6.67 -0.06
CA PHE A 51 1.67 -8.04 -0.37
C PHE A 51 0.29 -8.10 -1.00
N ILE A 52 0.02 -9.18 -1.73
CA ILE A 52 -1.33 -9.46 -2.22
C ILE A 52 -2.29 -9.51 -1.03
N ASN A 53 -3.46 -8.91 -1.22
CA ASN A 53 -4.51 -8.64 -0.24
C ASN A 53 -4.23 -7.52 0.77
N ASP A 54 -3.07 -6.85 0.73
CA ASP A 54 -2.90 -5.59 1.46
C ASP A 54 -3.92 -4.56 0.97
N LYS A 55 -4.44 -3.77 1.91
CA LYS A 55 -5.39 -2.69 1.69
C LYS A 55 -4.67 -1.35 1.79
N LEU A 56 -4.85 -0.50 0.78
CA LEU A 56 -4.42 0.89 0.80
C LEU A 56 -5.62 1.79 1.07
N VAL A 57 -5.53 2.62 2.11
CA VAL A 57 -6.61 3.55 2.49
C VAL A 57 -6.18 4.98 2.16
N PHE A 58 -6.94 5.63 1.28
CA PHE A 58 -6.74 7.01 0.86
C PHE A 58 -7.67 7.91 1.64
N LYS A 59 -7.10 8.72 2.54
CA LYS A 59 -7.83 9.76 3.29
C LYS A 59 -7.49 11.13 2.74
N TYR A 60 -8.48 11.92 2.37
CA TYR A 60 -8.29 13.26 1.80
C TYR A 60 -9.61 14.04 1.77
N GLY A 61 -9.51 15.36 1.56
CA GLY A 61 -10.64 16.22 1.24
C GLY A 61 -10.59 16.72 -0.21
N PRO A 62 -11.67 17.36 -0.70
CA PRO A 62 -11.66 18.02 -2.00
C PRO A 62 -10.53 19.05 -2.09
N PRO A 63 -9.94 19.27 -3.28
CA PRO A 63 -10.36 18.73 -4.59
C PRO A 63 -9.64 17.43 -5.01
N HIS A 64 -8.88 16.79 -4.12
CA HIS A 64 -8.04 15.63 -4.47
C HIS A 64 -8.85 14.41 -4.91
N ASN A 65 -8.25 13.52 -5.70
CA ASN A 65 -8.89 12.28 -6.13
C ASN A 65 -7.87 11.13 -6.20
N VAL A 66 -8.32 9.93 -6.55
CA VAL A 66 -7.47 8.75 -6.72
C VAL A 66 -7.80 8.08 -8.04
N TYR A 67 -6.84 8.06 -8.94
CA TYR A 67 -6.85 7.28 -10.16
C TYR A 67 -5.86 6.12 -10.07
N LEU A 68 -6.19 5.05 -10.79
CA LEU A 68 -5.23 4.03 -11.20
C LEU A 68 -4.82 4.28 -12.66
N LEU A 69 -3.55 4.57 -12.87
CA LEU A 69 -2.96 4.79 -14.18
C LEU A 69 -2.63 3.46 -14.87
N PRO A 70 -2.73 3.38 -16.22
CA PRO A 70 -2.62 2.12 -16.93
C PRO A 70 -1.20 1.59 -17.05
N ASN A 71 -0.17 2.45 -16.97
CA ASN A 71 1.22 2.06 -17.19
C ASN A 71 2.22 3.10 -16.64
N LEU A 72 3.52 2.75 -16.69
CA LEU A 72 4.62 3.59 -16.23
C LEU A 72 4.72 4.93 -16.98
N TYR A 73 4.44 4.95 -18.29
CA TYR A 73 4.51 6.19 -19.08
C TYR A 73 3.49 7.21 -18.58
N SER A 74 2.23 6.78 -18.42
CA SER A 74 1.16 7.59 -17.82
C SER A 74 1.54 8.11 -16.45
N TYR A 75 2.14 7.27 -15.59
CA TYR A 75 2.62 7.66 -14.27
C TYR A 75 3.72 8.72 -14.29
N LEU A 76 4.73 8.55 -15.13
CA LEU A 76 5.85 9.50 -15.22
C LEU A 76 5.39 10.84 -15.77
N LYS A 77 4.49 10.83 -16.77
CA LYS A 77 4.00 12.04 -17.44
C LYS A 77 2.76 12.66 -16.80
N CYS A 78 2.16 12.01 -15.80
CA CYS A 78 0.85 12.39 -15.28
C CYS A 78 -0.21 12.46 -16.39
N ASP A 79 -0.15 11.53 -17.34
CA ASP A 79 -1.13 11.39 -18.40
C ASP A 79 -2.26 10.46 -17.94
N PHE A 80 -3.43 11.04 -17.71
CA PHE A 80 -4.61 10.33 -17.22
C PHE A 80 -5.46 9.73 -18.36
N LYS A 81 -5.01 9.78 -19.61
CA LYS A 81 -5.69 9.10 -20.71
C LYS A 81 -5.75 7.60 -20.45
N GLY A 82 -6.96 7.04 -20.41
CA GLY A 82 -7.18 5.62 -20.11
C GLY A 82 -6.98 5.25 -18.63
N ALA A 83 -6.82 6.23 -17.75
CA ALA A 83 -6.79 5.99 -16.30
C ALA A 83 -8.19 5.68 -15.77
N THR A 84 -8.25 4.84 -14.75
CA THR A 84 -9.51 4.52 -14.06
C THR A 84 -9.66 5.40 -12.83
N LEU A 85 -10.73 6.19 -12.75
CA LEU A 85 -11.08 6.91 -11.52
C LEU A 85 -11.54 5.88 -10.48
N LEU A 86 -10.82 5.79 -9.37
CA LEU A 86 -11.18 4.92 -8.26
C LEU A 86 -12.02 5.66 -7.23
N ALA A 87 -11.66 6.92 -6.94
CA ALA A 87 -12.31 7.73 -5.92
C ALA A 87 -12.26 9.22 -6.27
N GLY A 88 -13.42 9.88 -6.26
CA GLY A 88 -13.57 11.31 -6.50
C GLY A 88 -13.34 12.16 -5.24
N PRO A 89 -13.57 13.49 -5.33
CA PRO A 89 -13.23 14.46 -4.28
C PRO A 89 -13.83 14.22 -2.89
N SER A 90 -15.03 13.66 -2.81
CA SER A 90 -15.71 13.41 -1.53
C SER A 90 -15.44 12.02 -0.95
N ASN A 91 -14.87 11.10 -1.73
CA ASN A 91 -14.73 9.70 -1.33
C ASN A 91 -13.61 9.47 -0.31
N GLY A 92 -12.67 10.41 -0.16
CA GLY A 92 -11.58 10.33 0.82
C GLY A 92 -11.97 10.75 2.25
N ALA A 93 -13.21 11.21 2.47
CA ALA A 93 -13.68 11.69 3.76
C ALA A 93 -13.89 10.54 4.78
N GLY A 94 -13.99 10.89 6.07
CA GLY A 94 -14.27 9.95 7.15
C GLY A 94 -13.24 8.82 7.25
N ASN A 95 -13.67 7.59 7.01
CA ASN A 95 -12.81 6.41 7.06
C ASN A 95 -11.84 6.33 5.86
N GLY A 96 -12.05 7.13 4.81
CA GLY A 96 -11.26 7.12 3.58
C GLY A 96 -11.75 6.09 2.56
N PHE A 97 -11.13 6.14 1.38
CA PHE A 97 -11.38 5.21 0.29
C PHE A 97 -10.38 4.05 0.32
N GLU A 98 -10.86 2.81 0.26
CA GLU A 98 -10.02 1.60 0.33
C GLU A 98 -9.81 0.97 -1.05
N VAL A 99 -8.57 0.57 -1.33
CA VAL A 99 -8.21 -0.27 -2.49
C VAL A 99 -7.50 -1.52 -1.99
N VAL A 100 -7.98 -2.70 -2.41
CA VAL A 100 -7.30 -3.97 -2.14
C VAL A 100 -6.33 -4.29 -3.28
N LEU A 101 -5.08 -4.64 -2.94
CA LEU A 101 -4.06 -5.05 -3.89
C LEU A 101 -4.20 -6.54 -4.22
N THR A 102 -5.00 -6.88 -5.24
CA THR A 102 -5.42 -8.28 -5.48
C THR A 102 -4.56 -9.05 -6.49
N GLN A 103 -3.63 -8.38 -7.19
CA GLN A 103 -2.90 -8.98 -8.33
C GLN A 103 -1.42 -8.72 -8.23
N TYR A 104 -0.59 -9.69 -8.63
CA TYR A 104 0.85 -9.53 -8.81
C TYR A 104 1.16 -8.66 -10.04
N ARG A 105 1.06 -7.35 -9.88
CA ARG A 105 1.39 -6.34 -10.92
C ARG A 105 1.75 -5.01 -10.27
N LEU A 106 2.32 -4.09 -11.05
CA LEU A 106 2.47 -2.71 -10.62
C LEU A 106 1.12 -1.98 -10.66
N TYR A 107 0.77 -1.34 -9.55
CA TYR A 107 -0.32 -0.38 -9.44
C TYR A 107 0.28 1.01 -9.43
N TYR A 108 -0.24 1.91 -10.28
CA TYR A 108 0.22 3.30 -10.37
C TYR A 108 -0.91 4.22 -9.90
N PHE A 109 -0.84 4.71 -8.66
CA PHE A 109 -1.84 5.61 -8.10
C PHE A 109 -1.44 7.07 -8.32
N ALA A 110 -2.40 7.93 -8.64
CA ALA A 110 -2.18 9.38 -8.74
C ALA A 110 -3.47 10.19 -8.53
N SER A 111 -3.34 11.45 -8.13
CA SER A 111 -4.43 12.45 -8.14
C SER A 111 -4.31 13.33 -9.38
N SER A 112 -5.41 13.52 -10.11
CA SER A 112 -5.46 14.28 -11.37
C SER A 112 -5.81 15.76 -11.21
N ASN A 113 -6.16 16.20 -9.99
CA ASN A 113 -6.63 17.56 -9.79
C ASN A 113 -5.48 18.57 -9.97
N ASP A 114 -5.64 19.50 -10.90
CA ASP A 114 -4.66 20.54 -11.23
C ASP A 114 -3.21 20.00 -11.32
N LYS A 115 -2.31 20.42 -10.41
CA LYS A 115 -0.90 20.00 -10.40
C LYS A 115 -0.59 18.95 -9.34
N ASP A 116 -1.59 18.28 -8.78
CA ASP A 116 -1.42 17.26 -7.73
C ASP A 116 -0.40 16.19 -8.12
N CYS A 117 -0.51 15.62 -9.33
CA CYS A 117 0.41 14.58 -9.80
C CYS A 117 1.79 15.13 -10.20
N SER A 118 1.83 16.21 -10.97
CA SER A 118 3.05 16.70 -11.63
C SER A 118 3.96 17.48 -10.69
N ASN A 119 3.40 18.37 -9.87
CA ASN A 119 4.15 19.21 -8.94
C ASN A 119 3.91 18.80 -7.49
N GLY A 120 2.68 18.40 -7.16
CA GLY A 120 2.31 17.96 -5.82
C GLY A 120 2.84 16.59 -5.46
N LEU A 121 3.37 15.85 -6.44
CA LEU A 121 3.89 14.49 -6.27
C LEU A 121 2.87 13.54 -5.60
N MET A 122 1.57 13.81 -5.74
CA MET A 122 0.48 12.95 -5.26
C MET A 122 0.34 11.75 -6.17
N LYS A 123 1.38 10.92 -6.19
CA LYS A 123 1.49 9.70 -6.97
C LYS A 123 2.48 8.75 -6.32
N PHE A 124 2.21 7.46 -6.43
CA PHE A 124 3.17 6.41 -6.11
C PHE A 124 2.81 5.13 -6.86
N PHE A 125 3.72 4.17 -6.83
CA PHE A 125 3.42 2.82 -7.29
C PHE A 125 3.60 1.80 -6.18
N ALA A 126 2.80 0.74 -6.24
CA ALA A 126 2.90 -0.39 -5.32
C ALA A 126 2.94 -1.69 -6.12
N MET A 127 3.88 -2.56 -5.80
CA MET A 127 3.97 -3.93 -6.34
C MET A 127 3.71 -4.91 -5.20
N PRO A 128 2.46 -5.39 -5.04
CA PRO A 128 2.18 -6.44 -4.06
C PRO A 128 2.88 -7.74 -4.49
N LEU A 129 3.67 -8.32 -3.59
CA LEU A 129 4.28 -9.64 -3.78
C LEU A 129 3.32 -10.75 -3.34
N PRO A 130 3.41 -11.96 -3.91
CA PRO A 130 2.76 -13.13 -3.33
C PRO A 130 3.28 -13.36 -1.91
N ARG A 131 2.40 -13.82 -1.02
CA ARG A 131 2.81 -14.32 0.28
C ARG A 131 3.26 -15.76 0.08
N TRP A 132 4.56 -16.01 0.21
CA TRP A 132 5.08 -17.37 0.28
C TRP A 132 4.71 -17.91 1.66
N GLN A 133 3.83 -18.91 1.68
CA GLN A 133 3.48 -19.68 2.87
C GLN A 133 4.48 -20.82 3.07
#